data_AF-A0A950TSG6-F1
#
_entry.id   AF-A0A950TSG6-F1
#
_cell.length_a   1.000
_cell.length_b   1.000
_cell.length_c   1.000
_cell.angle_alpha   90.00
_cell.angle_beta   90.00
_cell.angle_gamma   90.00
#
_symmetry.space_group_name_H-M   'P 1'
#
loop_
_entity.id
_entity.type
_entity.pdbx_description
1 polymer ?
#
loop_
_entity_poly.entity_id
_entity_poly.type
_entity_poly.pdbx_seq_one_letter_code
_entity_poly.pdbx_strand_id
1 'polypeptide(L)' 'MERDANAYIFDVVENADKIFEFVAGLDVDLYRANDIVKSAVERRFINIGEALTKLKSSDLVAFGDIPYAARIVAFR' A
#
# COMPACT_ATOMS: atom_id res chain seq x y z
N MET A 1 -8.56 -10.90 18.91
CA MET A 1 -8.40 -11.88 17.83
C MET A 1 -7.26 -11.39 16.95
N GLU A 2 -6.21 -12.18 16.83
CA GLU A 2 -5.13 -11.94 15.86
C GLU A 2 -5.76 -12.00 14.46
N ARG A 3 -5.54 -10.96 13.64
CA ARG A 3 -6.04 -10.97 12.25
C ARG A 3 -5.22 -11.99 11.47
N ASP A 4 -5.91 -12.75 10.61
CA ASP A 4 -5.27 -13.65 9.64
C ASP A 4 -4.30 -12.86 8.76
N ALA A 5 -3.10 -13.40 8.52
CA ALA A 5 -2.10 -12.86 7.59
C ALA A 5 -2.70 -12.54 6.22
N ASN A 6 -3.66 -13.35 5.75
CA ASN A 6 -4.38 -13.13 4.50
C ASN A 6 -5.12 -11.78 4.47
N ALA A 7 -5.61 -11.30 5.61
CA ALA A 7 -6.27 -10.00 5.69
C ALA A 7 -5.29 -8.85 5.43
N TYR A 8 -4.03 -8.96 5.88
CA TYR A 8 -3.02 -7.95 5.60
C TYR A 8 -2.59 -7.95 4.14
N ILE A 9 -2.50 -9.12 3.51
CA ILE A 9 -2.22 -9.23 2.07
C ILE A 9 -3.37 -8.61 1.27
N PHE A 10 -4.62 -8.90 1.64
CA PHE A 10 -5.80 -8.29 1.04
C PHE A 10 -5.79 -6.76 1.19
N ASP A 11 -5.49 -6.24 2.39
CA ASP A 11 -5.38 -4.80 2.64
C ASP A 11 -4.32 -4.16 1.71
N VAL A 12 -3.18 -4.83 1.46
CA VAL A 12 -2.15 -4.33 0.53
C VAL A 12 -2.69 -4.24 -0.90
N VAL A 13 -3.33 -5.29 -1.40
CA VAL A 13 -3.89 -5.33 -2.76
C VAL A 13 -4.96 -4.27 -2.93
N GLU A 14 -5.93 -4.19 -2.00
CA GLU A 14 -7.02 -3.22 -2.07
C GLU A 14 -6.50 -1.78 -2.09
N ASN A 15 -5.51 -1.44 -1.26
CA ASN A 15 -4.94 -0.09 -1.27
C ASN A 15 -4.13 0.19 -2.54
N ALA A 16 -3.49 -0.81 -3.15
CA ALA A 16 -2.82 -0.65 -4.43
C ALA A 16 -3.83 -0.40 -5.57
N ASP A 17 -4.92 -1.16 -5.61
CA ASP A 17 -6.01 -0.98 -6.58
C ASP A 17 -6.61 0.43 -6.49
N LYS A 18 -6.82 0.93 -5.27
CA LYS A 18 -7.28 2.31 -5.05
C LYS A 18 -6.31 3.36 -5.59
N ILE A 19 -5.00 3.14 -5.50
CA ILE A 19 -4.02 4.05 -6.13
C ILE A 19 -4.24 4.09 -7.64
N PHE A 20 -4.39 2.92 -8.28
CA PHE A 20 -4.67 2.84 -9.71
C PHE A 20 -5.97 3.55 -10.09
N GLU A 21 -7.03 3.38 -9.30
CA GLU A 21 -8.30 4.11 -9.51
C GLU A 21 -8.12 5.63 -9.39
N PHE A 22 -7.36 6.12 -8.40
CA PHE A 22 -7.19 7.57 -8.17
C PHE A 22 -6.40 8.26 -9.27
N VAL A 23 -5.45 7.57 -9.88
CA VAL A 23 -4.60 8.13 -10.95
C VAL A 23 -5.11 7.82 -12.35
N ALA A 24 -6.19 7.05 -12.47
CA ALA A 24 -6.75 6.66 -13.76
C ALA A 24 -7.11 7.88 -14.61
N GLY A 25 -6.56 7.95 -15.82
CA GLY A 25 -6.81 9.05 -16.76
C GLY A 25 -6.09 10.37 -16.45
N LEU A 26 -5.26 10.41 -15.39
CA LEU A 26 -4.40 11.56 -15.12
C LEU A 26 -3.06 11.38 -15.84
N ASP A 27 -2.63 12.43 -16.53
CA ASP A 27 -1.22 12.58 -16.87
C ASP A 27 -0.41 13.11 -15.67
N VAL A 28 0.89 13.23 -15.87
CA VAL A 28 1.82 13.64 -14.81
C VAL A 28 1.57 15.08 -14.35
N ASP A 29 1.21 15.99 -15.25
CA ASP A 29 1.02 17.40 -14.91
C ASP A 29 -0.28 17.61 -14.15
N LEU A 30 -1.35 16.94 -14.57
CA LEU A 30 -2.63 16.90 -13.85
C LEU A 30 -2.50 16.27 -12.47
N TYR A 31 -1.74 15.17 -12.35
CA TYR A 31 -1.46 14.56 -11.05
C TYR A 31 -0.70 15.52 -10.13
N ARG A 32 0.33 16.19 -10.64
CA ARG A 32 1.15 17.15 -9.86
C ARG A 32 0.34 18.35 -9.37
N ALA A 33 -0.60 18.83 -10.16
CA ALA A 33 -1.46 19.95 -9.84
C ALA A 33 -2.62 19.60 -8.88
N ASN A 34 -2.89 18.31 -8.66
CA ASN A 34 -4.04 17.86 -7.86
C ASN A 34 -3.62 17.40 -6.45
N ASP A 35 -3.64 18.32 -5.48
CA ASP A 35 -3.27 18.05 -4.09
C ASP A 35 -4.17 17.00 -3.40
N ILE A 36 -5.44 16.91 -3.79
CA ILE A 36 -6.37 15.92 -3.24
C ILE A 36 -5.96 14.51 -3.67
N VAL A 37 -5.66 14.32 -4.96
CA VAL A 37 -5.23 13.02 -5.49
C VAL A 37 -3.89 12.61 -4.88
N LYS A 38 -2.92 13.54 -4.79
CA LYS A 38 -1.63 13.27 -4.12
C LYS A 38 -1.81 12.82 -2.68
N SER A 39 -2.61 13.56 -1.89
CA SER A 39 -2.90 13.21 -0.50
C SER A 39 -3.59 11.84 -0.38
N ALA A 40 -4.49 11.51 -1.31
CA ALA A 40 -5.17 10.22 -1.34
C ALA A 40 -4.19 9.07 -1.62
N VAL A 41 -3.30 9.23 -2.60
CA VAL A 41 -2.25 8.26 -2.96
C VAL A 41 -1.25 8.08 -1.81
N GLU A 42 -0.76 9.17 -1.23
CA GLU A 42 0.12 9.13 -0.04
C GLU A 42 -0.56 8.35 1.10
N ARG A 43 -1.85 8.60 1.35
CA ARG A 43 -2.59 7.85 2.37
C ARG A 43 -2.68 6.36 2.06
N ARG A 44 -2.83 5.96 0.80
CA ARG A 44 -2.81 4.52 0.42
C ARG A 44 -1.44 3.90 0.67
N PHE A 45 -0.34 4.59 0.33
CA PHE A 45 1.00 4.13 0.71
C PHE A 45 1.16 4.02 2.23
N ILE A 46 0.59 4.95 3.00
CA ILE A 46 0.44 4.93 4.48
C ILE A 46 -0.61 3.91 4.99
N ASN A 47 -1.31 3.18 4.13
CA ASN A 47 -2.03 1.95 4.54
C ASN A 47 -1.27 0.66 4.17
N ILE A 48 -0.63 0.61 2.99
CA ILE A 48 0.16 -0.53 2.48
C ILE A 48 1.31 -0.96 3.42
N GLY A 49 2.32 -0.11 3.65
CA GLY A 49 3.40 -0.41 4.61
C GLY A 49 2.99 -0.76 6.06
N GLU A 50 1.81 -0.39 6.57
CA GLU A 50 1.31 -0.74 7.91
C GLU A 50 0.77 -2.16 7.86
N ALA A 51 0.00 -2.48 6.81
CA ALA A 51 -0.41 -3.85 6.54
C ALA A 51 0.82 -4.75 6.37
N LEU A 52 1.85 -4.33 5.62
CA LEU A 52 3.10 -5.08 5.47
C LEU A 52 3.89 -5.20 6.79
N THR A 53 3.90 -4.17 7.64
CA THR A 53 4.55 -4.23 8.96
C THR A 53 3.85 -5.23 9.88
N LYS A 54 2.51 -5.26 9.84
CA LYS A 54 1.71 -6.23 10.59
C LYS A 54 1.90 -7.64 10.04
N LEU A 55 1.88 -7.81 8.71
CA LEU A 55 2.18 -9.07 8.04
C LEU A 55 3.55 -9.62 8.43
N LYS A 56 4.59 -8.77 8.42
CA LYS A 56 5.94 -9.16 8.86
C LYS A 56 5.96 -9.72 10.29
N SER A 57 5.12 -9.16 11.16
CA SER A 57 5.04 -9.55 12.57
C SER A 57 4.23 -10.84 12.77
N SER A 58 3.25 -11.11 11.90
CA SER A 58 2.37 -12.29 11.99
C SER A 58 2.87 -13.49 11.19
N ASP A 59 3.44 -13.26 10.00
CA ASP A 59 3.89 -14.30 9.07
C ASP A 59 5.09 -13.79 8.25
N LEU A 60 6.29 -14.16 8.69
CA LEU A 60 7.54 -13.76 8.05
C LEU A 60 7.76 -14.45 6.70
N VAL A 61 7.18 -15.64 6.49
CA VAL A 61 7.31 -16.38 5.23
C VAL A 61 6.51 -15.65 4.16
N ALA A 62 5.23 -15.39 4.43
CA ALA A 62 4.38 -14.63 3.52
C ALA A 62 4.92 -13.22 3.24
N PHE A 63 5.48 -12.55 4.26
CA PHE A 63 6.15 -11.26 4.06
C PHE A 63 7.38 -11.37 3.14
N GLY A 64 8.19 -12.43 3.30
CA GLY A 64 9.38 -12.68 2.50
C GLY A 64 9.10 -12.97 1.03
N ASP A 65 7.92 -13.51 0.73
CA ASP A 65 7.48 -13.81 -0.64
C ASP A 65 7.04 -12.55 -1.42
N ILE A 66 6.75 -11.44 -0.74
CA ILE A 66 6.34 -10.19 -1.37
C ILE A 66 7.60 -9.40 -1.81
N PRO A 67 7.81 -9.20 -3.13
CA PRO A 67 8.96 -8.46 -3.61
C PRO A 67 8.98 -7.04 -3.07
N TYR A 68 10.16 -6.58 -2.66
CA TYR A 68 10.38 -5.22 -2.16
C TYR A 68 9.57 -4.84 -0.92
N ALA A 69 8.91 -5.76 -0.21
CA ALA A 69 8.09 -5.46 0.96
C ALA A 69 8.84 -4.63 2.01
N ALA A 70 10.09 -4.98 2.29
CA ALA A 70 10.95 -4.22 3.20
C ALA A 70 11.21 -2.78 2.74
N ARG A 71 11.35 -2.55 1.43
CA ARG A 71 11.53 -1.20 0.85
C ARG A 71 10.24 -0.38 0.94
N ILE A 72 9.09 -1.00 0.72
CA ILE A 72 7.78 -0.34 0.82
C ILE A 72 7.51 0.08 2.27
N VAL A 73 7.85 -0.75 3.25
CA VAL A 73 7.77 -0.38 4.67
C VAL A 73 8.67 0.82 4.98
N ALA A 74 9.90 0.84 4.44
CA ALA A 74 10.87 1.91 4.67
C ALA A 74 10.58 3.23 3.92
N PHE A 75 9.63 3.23 2.98
CA PHE A 75 9.18 4.43 2.27
C PHE A 75 8.33 5.36 3.15
N ARG A 76 7.86 4.87 4.30
CA ARG A 76 7.03 5.61 5.24
C ARG A 76 7.81 6.34 6.32
#